data_AF-A0A7U4E9U2-F1
#
_entry.id   AF-A0A7U4E9U2-F1
#
_cell.length_a   1.000
_cell.length_b   1.000
_cell.length_c   1.000
_cell.angle_alpha   90.00
_cell.angle_beta   90.00
_cell.angle_gamma   90.00
#
_symmetry.space_group_name_H-M   'P 1'
#
loop_
_entity.id
_entity.type
_entity.pdbx_description
1 polymer ?
#
loop_
_entity_poly.entity_id
_entity_poly.type
_entity_poly.pdbx_seq_one_letter_code
_entity_poly.pdbx_strand_id
1 'polypeptide(L)'
;MSKRLTKKKVALFLKREKYFKEFVNQNDLVYSDFKQSFANKRVGLLVKSYLNILGISDITINTENHWEVLNFINLSSYYFYYHYTKKLSSKKLTQILNTIRLTAKKHSFTKLESNYEKELLKILKRDYQITFTEKQIQKYFNYHEIYNYVANAFCRAFQKEKKQQIYDYAYWYILHAYTRKYLREKQQNNIWYKLFFLELISSQKFIQAISDFSPELFNILIIRNNKILSSRESQRKVEDWWKNH
;
A
#
# COMPACT_ATOMS: atom_id res chain seq x y z
N MET A 1 -27.90 10.83 -4.94
CA MET A 1 -27.69 11.47 -3.62
C MET A 1 -26.24 11.92 -3.44
N SER A 2 -25.98 13.23 -3.39
CA SER A 2 -24.64 13.77 -3.13
C SER A 2 -24.22 13.46 -1.69
N LYS A 3 -23.05 12.85 -1.50
CA LYS A 3 -22.53 12.53 -0.16
C LYS A 3 -22.12 13.84 0.51
N ARG A 4 -23.01 14.47 1.28
CA ARG A 4 -22.63 15.56 2.20
C ARG A 4 -21.49 15.06 3.10
N LEU A 5 -20.30 15.63 2.89
CA LEU A 5 -19.17 15.43 3.78
C LEU A 5 -19.52 16.09 5.12
N THR A 6 -19.68 15.29 6.17
CA THR A 6 -19.92 15.80 7.54
C THR A 6 -18.77 16.71 7.97
N LYS A 7 -19.04 17.86 8.63
CA LYS A 7 -18.03 18.85 9.07
C LYS A 7 -16.78 18.22 9.71
N LYS A 8 -16.94 17.20 10.56
CA LYS A 8 -15.84 16.43 11.20
C LYS A 8 -14.88 15.75 10.21
N LYS A 9 -15.40 15.21 9.10
CA LYS A 9 -14.58 14.57 8.04
C LYS A 9 -13.81 15.58 7.21
N VAL A 10 -14.39 16.75 6.97
CA VAL A 10 -13.74 17.87 6.27
C VAL A 10 -12.59 18.42 7.11
N ALA A 11 -12.84 18.68 8.40
CA ALA A 11 -11.80 19.16 9.32
C ALA A 11 -10.61 18.20 9.42
N LEU A 12 -10.87 16.89 9.54
CA LEU A 12 -9.81 15.88 9.56
C LEU A 12 -9.03 15.85 8.25
N PHE A 13 -9.70 15.94 7.10
CA PHE A 13 -9.03 16.00 5.79
C PHE A 13 -8.10 17.21 5.69
N LEU A 14 -8.58 18.41 6.03
CA LEU A 14 -7.79 19.64 5.99
C LEU A 14 -6.60 19.59 6.95
N LYS A 15 -6.78 19.02 8.14
CA LYS A 15 -5.68 18.81 9.10
C LYS A 15 -4.60 17.90 8.49
N ARG A 16 -4.99 16.79 7.87
CA ARG A 16 -4.03 15.88 7.20
C ARG A 16 -3.32 16.57 6.02
N GLU A 17 -4.05 17.36 5.25
CA GLU A 17 -3.50 18.12 4.12
C GLU A 17 -2.41 19.11 4.59
N LYS A 18 -2.69 19.83 5.69
CA LYS A 18 -1.73 20.76 6.31
C LYS A 18 -0.41 20.07 6.68
N TYR A 19 -0.48 18.97 7.45
CA TYR A 19 0.73 18.24 7.85
C TYR A 19 1.50 17.66 6.66
N PHE A 20 0.79 17.20 5.63
CA PHE A 20 1.45 16.68 4.45
C PHE A 20 2.13 17.79 3.64
N LYS A 21 1.50 18.98 3.54
CA LYS A 21 2.12 20.15 2.91
C LYS A 21 3.40 20.56 3.63
N GLU A 22 3.37 20.62 4.96
CA GLU A 22 4.56 20.92 5.78
C GLU A 22 5.67 19.89 5.53
N PHE A 23 5.34 18.60 5.58
CA PHE A 23 6.28 17.51 5.27
C PHE A 23 6.90 17.62 3.87
N VAL A 24 6.09 17.90 2.84
CA VAL A 24 6.57 18.05 1.46
C VAL A 24 7.55 19.21 1.34
N ASN A 25 7.20 20.36 1.91
CA ASN A 25 8.04 21.56 1.87
C ASN A 25 9.35 21.36 2.64
N GLN A 26 9.33 20.67 3.78
CA GLN A 26 10.52 20.34 4.58
C GLN A 26 11.51 19.41 3.86
N ASN A 27 11.07 18.74 2.79
CA ASN A 27 11.89 17.82 2.00
C ASN A 27 12.22 18.39 0.61
N ASP A 28 12.17 19.72 0.45
CA ASP A 28 12.48 20.44 -0.80
C ASP A 28 11.67 19.97 -2.02
N LEU A 29 10.43 19.53 -1.75
CA LEU A 29 9.46 19.16 -2.76
C LEU A 29 8.40 20.25 -2.88
N VAL A 30 7.79 20.36 -4.06
CA VAL A 30 6.78 21.38 -4.35
C VAL A 30 5.38 20.83 -4.11
N TYR A 31 4.66 21.33 -3.10
CA TYR A 31 3.33 20.83 -2.72
C TYR A 31 2.27 20.84 -3.84
N SER A 32 2.33 21.80 -4.77
CA SER A 32 1.37 21.86 -5.89
C SER A 32 1.39 20.59 -6.73
N ASP A 33 2.52 19.89 -6.82
CA ASP A 33 2.67 18.64 -7.56
C ASP A 33 1.88 17.48 -6.92
N PHE A 34 1.57 17.59 -5.63
CA PHE A 34 0.92 16.56 -4.82
C PHE A 34 -0.56 16.85 -4.52
N LYS A 35 -0.98 18.12 -4.59
CA LYS A 35 -2.32 18.57 -4.20
C LYS A 35 -3.45 17.77 -4.88
N GLN A 36 -3.37 17.59 -6.19
CA GLN A 36 -4.38 16.80 -6.93
C GLN A 36 -4.36 15.31 -6.56
N SER A 37 -3.18 14.79 -6.22
CA SER A 37 -3.00 13.39 -5.86
C SER A 37 -3.54 13.04 -4.49
N PHE A 38 -3.49 13.99 -3.55
CA PHE A 38 -4.09 13.83 -2.22
C PHE A 38 -5.61 13.61 -2.30
N ALA A 39 -6.28 14.26 -3.25
CA ALA A 39 -7.71 14.07 -3.53
C ALA A 39 -8.00 12.83 -4.40
N ASN A 40 -7.00 12.32 -5.14
CA ASN A 40 -7.17 11.20 -6.05
C ASN A 40 -7.27 9.87 -5.31
N LYS A 41 -8.47 9.27 -5.32
CA LYS A 41 -8.75 7.98 -4.68
C LYS A 41 -7.85 6.83 -5.16
N ARG A 42 -7.32 6.87 -6.40
CA ARG A 42 -6.43 5.85 -6.97
C ARG A 42 -5.00 5.94 -6.41
N VAL A 43 -4.55 7.15 -6.04
CA VAL A 43 -3.26 7.36 -5.39
C VAL A 43 -3.35 6.92 -3.93
N GLY A 44 -4.41 7.32 -3.21
CA GLY A 44 -4.53 7.06 -1.77
C GLY A 44 -4.89 5.61 -1.35
N LEU A 45 -4.61 4.57 -2.14
CA LEU A 45 -4.98 3.19 -1.79
C LEU A 45 -4.20 2.66 -0.58
N LEU A 46 -2.87 2.87 -0.52
CA LEU A 46 -2.06 2.46 0.63
C LEU A 46 -2.45 3.25 1.89
N VAL A 47 -2.68 4.54 1.73
CA VAL A 47 -3.14 5.43 2.80
C VAL A 47 -4.46 4.95 3.40
N LYS A 48 -5.42 4.54 2.56
CA LYS A 48 -6.68 3.95 3.02
C LYS A 48 -6.46 2.63 3.74
N SER A 49 -5.60 1.76 3.18
CA SER A 49 -5.25 0.47 3.80
C SER A 49 -4.69 0.68 5.20
N TYR A 50 -3.71 1.57 5.35
CA TYR A 50 -3.13 1.92 6.65
C TYR A 50 -4.17 2.47 7.64
N LEU A 51 -5.01 3.42 7.21
CA LEU A 51 -6.06 3.98 8.07
C LEU A 51 -7.12 2.94 8.46
N ASN A 52 -7.42 1.96 7.60
CA ASN A 52 -8.32 0.88 7.93
C ASN A 52 -7.74 0.03 9.06
N ILE A 53 -6.48 -0.41 8.94
CA ILE A 53 -5.84 -1.22 9.98
C ILE A 53 -5.79 -0.44 11.29
N LEU A 54 -5.38 0.83 11.26
CA LEU A 54 -5.34 1.67 12.44
C LEU A 54 -6.70 1.86 13.11
N GLY A 55 -7.77 1.96 12.33
CA GLY A 55 -9.11 2.13 12.87
C GLY A 55 -9.73 0.84 13.40
N ILE A 56 -9.10 -0.31 13.17
CA ILE A 56 -9.54 -1.62 13.68
C ILE A 56 -8.62 -2.12 14.80
N SER A 57 -7.36 -1.72 14.78
CA SER A 57 -6.47 -1.92 15.92
C SER A 57 -6.87 -0.90 16.98
N ASP A 58 -7.41 -1.33 18.12
CA ASP A 58 -7.72 -0.49 19.30
C ASP A 58 -6.46 0.12 19.95
N ILE A 59 -5.56 0.65 19.13
CA ILE A 59 -4.25 1.15 19.48
C ILE A 59 -4.39 2.64 19.80
N THR A 60 -3.88 3.02 20.96
CA THR A 60 -3.67 4.43 21.29
C THR A 60 -2.55 4.97 20.40
N ILE A 61 -2.93 5.78 19.42
CA ILE A 61 -2.00 6.32 18.44
C ILE A 61 -1.25 7.52 19.06
N ASN A 62 0.08 7.44 19.16
CA ASN A 62 0.89 8.65 19.34
C ASN A 62 0.75 9.53 18.09
N THR A 63 0.14 10.70 18.27
CA THR A 63 -0.25 11.59 17.18
C THR A 63 0.92 12.03 16.30
N GLU A 64 2.09 12.28 16.87
CA GLU A 64 3.27 12.74 16.11
C GLU A 64 3.83 11.65 15.20
N ASN A 65 4.15 10.48 15.77
CA ASN A 65 4.59 9.29 15.03
C ASN A 65 3.60 8.89 13.93
N HIS A 66 2.30 9.09 14.17
CA HIS A 66 1.27 8.79 13.18
C HIS A 66 1.31 9.70 11.96
N TRP A 67 1.54 11.00 12.16
CA TRP A 67 1.62 11.96 11.05
C TRP A 67 2.84 11.68 10.17
N GLU A 68 3.97 11.33 10.77
CA GLU A 68 5.19 10.94 10.04
C GLU A 68 4.95 9.73 9.15
N VAL A 69 4.40 8.64 9.71
CA VAL A 69 4.08 7.43 8.95
C VAL A 69 3.07 7.71 7.86
N LEU A 70 2.01 8.48 8.15
CA LEU A 70 0.98 8.81 7.18
C LEU A 70 1.53 9.64 6.00
N ASN A 71 2.40 10.61 6.30
CA ASN A 71 3.06 11.44 5.29
C ASN A 71 4.02 10.63 4.42
N PHE A 72 4.79 9.73 5.03
CA PHE A 72 5.65 8.79 4.32
C PHE A 72 4.85 7.87 3.37
N ILE A 73 3.74 7.32 3.84
CA ILE A 73 2.85 6.47 3.04
C ILE A 73 2.20 7.28 1.91
N ASN A 74 1.80 8.54 2.15
CA ASN A 74 1.27 9.43 1.10
C ASN A 74 2.31 9.64 -0.02
N LEU A 75 3.56 9.94 0.34
CA LEU A 75 4.64 10.16 -0.63
C LEU A 75 4.94 8.88 -1.42
N SER A 76 5.02 7.75 -0.74
CA SER A 76 5.25 6.44 -1.37
C SER A 76 4.10 6.06 -2.30
N SER A 77 2.86 6.30 -1.89
CA SER A 77 1.67 6.09 -2.73
C SER A 77 1.70 6.91 -4.01
N TYR A 78 2.12 8.18 -3.90
CA TYR A 78 2.31 9.06 -5.04
C TYR A 78 3.37 8.50 -5.99
N TYR A 79 4.56 8.20 -5.48
CA TYR A 79 5.65 7.61 -6.26
C TYR A 79 5.17 6.37 -7.01
N PHE A 80 4.51 5.44 -6.31
CA PHE A 80 4.00 4.22 -6.89
C PHE A 80 3.05 4.47 -8.07
N TYR A 81 2.00 5.26 -7.84
CA TYR A 81 1.02 5.53 -8.87
C TYR A 81 1.64 6.12 -10.14
N TYR A 82 2.54 7.09 -9.99
CA TYR A 82 3.15 7.81 -11.11
C TYR A 82 4.31 7.04 -11.77
N HIS A 83 5.07 6.27 -11.01
CA HIS A 83 6.06 5.34 -11.52
C HIS A 83 5.41 4.34 -12.49
N TYR A 84 4.27 3.78 -12.08
CA TYR A 84 3.54 2.84 -12.91
C TYR A 84 2.91 3.50 -14.14
N THR A 85 2.20 4.62 -13.94
CA THR A 85 1.45 5.26 -15.04
C THR A 85 2.35 6.02 -16.02
N LYS A 86 3.63 6.21 -15.68
CA LYS A 86 4.62 6.98 -16.46
C LYS A 86 4.16 8.41 -16.76
N LYS A 87 3.36 8.99 -15.87
CA LYS A 87 2.79 10.34 -16.02
C LYS A 87 3.70 11.45 -15.48
N LEU A 88 4.84 11.12 -14.89
CA LEU A 88 5.86 12.06 -14.44
C LEU A 88 7.17 11.78 -15.16
N SER A 89 8.01 12.82 -15.27
CA SER A 89 9.37 12.67 -15.77
C SER A 89 10.20 11.77 -14.88
N SER A 90 11.17 11.06 -15.48
CA SER A 90 12.13 10.23 -14.75
C SER A 90 12.87 11.03 -13.69
N LYS A 91 13.31 12.25 -14.01
CA LYS A 91 13.95 13.18 -13.07
C LYS A 91 13.11 13.42 -11.82
N LYS A 92 11.80 13.68 -11.99
CA LYS A 92 10.90 13.92 -10.85
C LYS A 92 10.69 12.67 -10.02
N LEU A 93 10.51 11.51 -10.66
CA LEU A 93 10.39 10.22 -9.95
C LEU A 93 11.65 9.89 -9.16
N THR A 94 12.83 10.16 -9.70
CA THR A 94 14.12 9.98 -9.01
C THR A 94 14.23 10.92 -7.80
N GLN A 95 13.84 12.19 -7.94
CA GLN A 95 13.81 13.14 -6.82
C GLN A 95 12.92 12.61 -5.68
N ILE A 96 11.70 12.18 -6.01
CA ILE A 96 10.76 11.63 -5.03
C ILE A 96 11.30 10.35 -4.38
N LEU A 97 11.88 9.44 -5.16
CA LEU A 97 12.48 8.21 -4.63
C LEU A 97 13.62 8.51 -3.66
N ASN A 98 14.46 9.49 -3.97
CA ASN A 98 15.53 9.93 -3.07
C ASN A 98 14.97 10.50 -1.77
N THR A 99 13.91 11.32 -1.82
CA THR A 99 13.22 11.79 -0.63
C THR A 99 12.65 10.63 0.20
N ILE A 100 12.06 9.62 -0.44
CA ILE A 100 11.57 8.41 0.24
C ILE A 100 12.73 7.71 0.96
N ARG A 101 13.88 7.50 0.31
CA ARG A 101 15.06 6.87 0.91
C ARG A 101 15.59 7.65 2.11
N LEU A 102 15.72 8.96 1.99
CA LEU A 102 16.18 9.84 3.06
C LEU A 102 15.22 9.82 4.25
N THR A 103 13.91 9.90 3.99
CA THR A 103 12.88 9.84 5.03
C THR A 103 12.87 8.47 5.70
N ALA A 104 12.94 7.38 4.94
CA ALA A 104 12.99 6.03 5.49
C ALA A 104 14.18 5.86 6.43
N LYS A 105 15.37 6.36 6.05
CA LYS A 105 16.56 6.35 6.90
C LYS A 105 16.36 7.20 8.17
N LYS A 106 15.86 8.44 8.02
CA LYS A 106 15.59 9.36 9.14
C LYS A 106 14.68 8.74 10.20
N HIS A 107 13.62 8.06 9.79
CA HIS A 107 12.64 7.46 10.70
C HIS A 107 12.90 5.97 10.99
N SER A 108 14.06 5.43 10.59
CA SER A 108 14.44 4.02 10.78
C SER A 108 13.44 3.01 10.22
N PHE A 109 12.85 3.30 9.06
CA PHE A 109 11.98 2.38 8.31
C PHE A 109 12.77 1.39 7.44
N THR A 110 14.08 1.27 7.66
CA THR A 110 15.01 0.52 6.80
C THR A 110 15.32 -0.88 7.30
N LYS A 111 14.62 -1.38 8.33
CA LYS A 111 14.91 -2.70 8.89
C LYS A 111 14.62 -3.77 7.82
N LEU A 112 15.67 -4.42 7.34
CA LEU A 112 15.55 -5.41 6.29
C LEU A 112 14.96 -6.69 6.86
N GLU A 113 13.70 -6.90 6.50
CA GLU A 113 12.93 -8.12 6.72
C GLU A 113 12.93 -8.93 5.40
N SER A 114 12.22 -10.05 5.36
CA SER A 114 12.15 -10.97 4.22
C SER A 114 11.87 -10.29 2.87
N ASN A 115 12.60 -10.72 1.82
CA ASN A 115 12.39 -10.29 0.45
C ASN A 115 11.35 -11.19 -0.24
N TYR A 116 10.07 -10.79 -0.13
CA TYR A 116 8.96 -11.57 -0.69
C TYR A 116 8.92 -11.58 -2.22
N GLU A 117 9.52 -10.61 -2.90
CA GLU A 117 9.63 -10.67 -4.37
C GLU A 117 10.54 -11.83 -4.80
N LYS A 118 11.67 -12.02 -4.11
CA LYS A 118 12.56 -13.16 -4.34
C LYS A 118 11.90 -14.48 -3.93
N GLU A 119 11.17 -14.51 -2.81
CA GLU A 119 10.40 -15.71 -2.41
C GLU A 119 9.39 -16.10 -3.50
N LEU A 120 8.65 -15.12 -4.03
CA LEU A 120 7.65 -15.32 -5.07
C LEU A 120 8.24 -15.87 -6.36
N LEU A 121 9.40 -15.35 -6.79
CA LEU A 121 10.15 -15.88 -7.93
C LEU A 121 10.62 -17.33 -7.70
N LYS A 122 11.02 -17.68 -6.46
CA LYS A 122 11.39 -19.06 -6.10
C LYS A 122 10.19 -20.00 -6.18
N ILE A 123 9.03 -19.60 -5.63
CA ILE A 123 7.78 -20.38 -5.70
C ILE A 123 7.38 -20.62 -7.16
N LEU A 124 7.37 -19.57 -7.99
CA LEU A 124 7.03 -19.67 -9.41
C LEU A 124 7.92 -20.66 -10.15
N LYS A 125 9.23 -20.61 -9.90
CA LYS A 125 10.19 -21.52 -10.52
C LYS A 125 10.00 -22.96 -10.04
N ARG A 126 9.84 -23.17 -8.73
CA ARG A 126 9.78 -24.49 -8.09
C ARG A 126 8.45 -25.20 -8.41
N ASP A 127 7.33 -24.52 -8.21
CA ASP A 127 6.01 -25.15 -8.16
C ASP A 127 5.28 -25.11 -9.52
N TYR A 128 5.66 -24.17 -10.39
CA TYR A 128 4.98 -23.94 -11.67
C TYR A 128 5.92 -23.97 -12.88
N GLN A 129 7.23 -24.17 -12.67
CA GLN A 129 8.25 -24.11 -13.72
C GLN A 129 8.26 -22.78 -14.49
N ILE A 130 7.79 -21.70 -13.87
CA ILE A 130 7.71 -20.37 -14.47
C ILE A 130 8.97 -19.58 -14.12
N THR A 131 9.70 -19.13 -15.15
CA THR A 131 10.87 -18.25 -15.01
C THR A 131 10.62 -16.90 -15.64
N PHE A 132 11.12 -15.85 -15.00
CA PHE A 132 11.13 -14.49 -15.54
C PHE A 132 12.52 -14.16 -16.05
N THR A 133 12.62 -13.47 -17.18
CA THR A 133 13.91 -12.95 -17.65
C THR A 133 14.34 -11.77 -16.79
N GLU A 134 15.63 -11.44 -16.79
CA GLU A 134 16.17 -10.29 -16.03
C GLU A 134 15.43 -8.98 -16.36
N LYS A 135 15.16 -8.73 -17.65
CA LYS A 135 14.36 -7.57 -18.09
C LYS A 135 12.95 -7.56 -17.50
N GLN A 136 12.33 -8.74 -17.32
CA GLN A 136 11.01 -8.84 -16.71
C GLN A 136 11.09 -8.68 -15.19
N ILE A 137 12.13 -9.21 -14.54
CA ILE A 137 12.37 -9.02 -13.10
C ILE A 137 12.54 -7.53 -12.79
N GLN A 138 13.37 -6.82 -13.53
CA GLN A 138 13.56 -5.37 -13.36
C GLN A 138 12.26 -4.58 -13.56
N LYS A 139 11.38 -5.05 -14.45
CA LYS A 139 10.09 -4.39 -14.72
C LYS A 139 9.04 -4.67 -13.63
N TYR A 140 8.99 -5.87 -13.08
CA TYR A 140 7.87 -6.34 -12.24
C TYR A 140 8.21 -6.64 -10.76
N PHE A 141 9.49 -6.82 -10.39
CA PHE A 141 9.91 -7.37 -9.08
C PHE A 141 11.11 -6.65 -8.45
N ASN A 142 11.53 -5.49 -8.95
CA ASN A 142 12.66 -4.76 -8.39
C ASN A 142 12.19 -3.58 -7.52
N TYR A 143 11.24 -3.85 -6.63
CA TYR A 143 10.63 -2.84 -5.77
C TYR A 143 10.79 -3.14 -4.28
N HIS A 144 11.56 -4.17 -3.93
CA HIS A 144 11.74 -4.66 -2.56
C HIS A 144 12.12 -3.57 -1.58
N GLU A 145 13.07 -2.72 -1.97
CA GLU A 145 13.55 -1.62 -1.13
C GLU A 145 12.38 -0.75 -0.66
N ILE A 146 11.58 -0.24 -1.60
CA ILE A 146 10.46 0.64 -1.27
C ILE A 146 9.28 -0.11 -0.64
N TYR A 147 9.06 -1.38 -1.00
CA TYR A 147 8.05 -2.23 -0.33
C TYR A 147 8.41 -2.44 1.14
N ASN A 148 9.68 -2.73 1.43
CA ASN A 148 10.20 -2.88 2.78
C ASN A 148 10.06 -1.58 3.59
N TYR A 149 10.40 -0.42 3.02
CA TYR A 149 10.25 0.85 3.74
C TYR A 149 8.80 1.14 4.12
N VAL A 150 7.85 0.88 3.20
CA VAL A 150 6.43 1.07 3.49
C VAL A 150 5.94 0.07 4.52
N ALA A 151 6.36 -1.19 4.44
CA ALA A 151 5.97 -2.21 5.41
C ALA A 151 6.50 -1.91 6.83
N ASN A 152 7.74 -1.45 6.95
CA ASN A 152 8.29 -0.95 8.23
C ASN A 152 7.56 0.28 8.76
N ALA A 153 7.18 1.21 7.87
CA ALA A 153 6.38 2.36 8.26
C ALA A 153 5.00 1.93 8.79
N PHE A 154 4.35 0.96 8.13
CA PHE A 154 3.07 0.40 8.58
C PHE A 154 3.18 -0.18 9.99
N CYS A 155 4.20 -1.01 10.27
CA CYS A 155 4.33 -1.68 11.56
C CYS A 155 4.80 -0.76 12.71
N ARG A 156 5.26 0.46 12.42
CA ARG A 156 5.78 1.41 13.42
C ARG A 156 4.78 1.73 14.52
N ALA A 157 3.50 1.86 14.19
CA ALA A 157 2.44 2.21 15.12
C ALA A 157 1.98 1.03 16.00
N PHE A 158 2.51 -0.18 15.79
CA PHE A 158 2.02 -1.41 16.40
C PHE A 158 2.97 -1.95 17.48
N GLN A 159 2.41 -2.66 18.46
CA GLN A 159 3.16 -3.35 19.50
C GLN A 159 4.07 -4.44 18.90
N LYS A 160 5.16 -4.78 19.60
CA LYS A 160 6.24 -5.67 19.11
C LYS A 160 5.71 -7.00 18.57
N GLU A 161 4.77 -7.62 19.26
CA GLU A 161 4.18 -8.92 18.90
C GLU A 161 3.42 -8.90 17.56
N LYS A 162 2.83 -7.75 17.20
CA LYS A 162 2.06 -7.58 15.96
C LYS A 162 2.89 -7.03 14.80
N LYS A 163 4.15 -6.61 15.04
CA LYS A 163 4.95 -5.91 14.01
C LYS A 163 5.22 -6.76 12.79
N GLN A 164 5.54 -8.04 12.96
CA GLN A 164 5.81 -8.92 11.83
C GLN A 164 4.56 -9.13 10.99
N GLN A 165 3.42 -9.45 11.62
CA GLN A 165 2.15 -9.63 10.91
C GLN A 165 1.78 -8.39 10.09
N ILE A 166 1.95 -7.19 10.65
CA ILE A 166 1.67 -5.92 9.97
C ILE A 166 2.65 -5.67 8.82
N TYR A 167 3.92 -6.01 9.01
CA TYR A 167 4.93 -5.94 7.96
C TYR A 167 4.56 -6.84 6.78
N ASP A 168 4.27 -8.11 7.07
CA ASP A 168 3.92 -9.15 6.08
C ASP A 168 2.71 -8.71 5.27
N TYR A 169 1.64 -8.29 5.96
CA TYR A 169 0.45 -7.75 5.33
C TYR A 169 0.76 -6.58 4.39
N ALA A 170 1.49 -5.58 4.87
CA ALA A 170 1.73 -4.36 4.12
C ALA A 170 2.54 -4.65 2.86
N TYR A 171 3.56 -5.49 2.97
CA TYR A 171 4.38 -5.89 1.83
C TYR A 171 3.56 -6.68 0.81
N TRP A 172 2.87 -7.74 1.24
CA TRP A 172 2.06 -8.57 0.35
C TRP A 172 0.92 -7.78 -0.31
N TYR A 173 0.32 -6.83 0.41
CA TYR A 173 -0.68 -5.92 -0.14
C TYR A 173 -0.13 -5.08 -1.30
N ILE A 174 1.04 -4.46 -1.13
CA ILE A 174 1.64 -3.63 -2.18
C ILE A 174 1.97 -4.50 -3.40
N LEU A 175 2.63 -5.64 -3.17
CA LEU A 175 3.05 -6.57 -4.21
C LEU A 175 1.84 -7.11 -5.00
N HIS A 176 0.78 -7.55 -4.31
CA HIS A 176 -0.46 -7.99 -4.94
C HIS A 176 -1.12 -6.85 -5.74
N ALA A 177 -1.24 -5.65 -5.16
CA ALA A 177 -1.87 -4.51 -5.84
C ALA A 177 -1.13 -4.13 -7.13
N TYR A 178 0.20 -4.18 -7.12
CA TYR A 178 1.05 -3.92 -8.27
C TYR A 178 0.95 -4.98 -9.36
N THR A 179 1.09 -6.24 -8.95
CA THR A 179 0.94 -7.40 -9.82
C THR A 179 -0.39 -7.36 -10.56
N ARG A 180 -1.48 -7.15 -9.82
CA ARG A 180 -2.83 -7.04 -10.37
C ARG A 180 -2.99 -5.87 -11.33
N LYS A 181 -2.24 -4.78 -11.11
CA LYS A 181 -2.21 -3.64 -12.04
C LYS A 181 -1.55 -4.07 -13.35
N TYR A 182 -0.35 -4.66 -13.30
CA TYR A 182 0.34 -5.17 -14.49
C TYR A 182 -0.51 -6.17 -15.28
N LEU A 183 -1.20 -7.09 -14.61
CA LEU A 183 -2.09 -8.05 -15.29
C LEU A 183 -3.25 -7.38 -16.06
N ARG A 184 -3.71 -6.21 -15.61
CA ARG A 184 -4.83 -5.45 -16.20
C ARG A 184 -4.44 -4.53 -17.35
N GLU A 185 -3.16 -4.25 -17.52
CA GLU A 185 -2.69 -3.54 -18.72
C GLU A 185 -2.99 -4.39 -19.96
N LYS A 186 -3.28 -3.74 -21.09
CA LYS A 186 -3.35 -4.42 -22.39
C LYS A 186 -1.94 -4.91 -22.71
N GLN A 187 -1.64 -6.16 -22.35
CA GLN A 187 -0.35 -6.77 -22.62
C GLN A 187 -0.32 -7.24 -24.08
N GLN A 188 0.65 -6.73 -24.85
CA GLN A 188 1.11 -7.41 -26.05
C GLN A 188 2.08 -8.52 -25.58
N ASN A 189 1.89 -9.76 -26.03
CA ASN A 189 2.78 -10.94 -25.88
C ASN A 189 2.50 -11.96 -24.74
N ASN A 190 3.18 -13.12 -24.85
CA ASN A 190 3.17 -14.34 -24.02
C ASN A 190 3.54 -14.18 -22.53
N ILE A 191 3.42 -12.98 -21.94
CA ILE A 191 3.75 -12.75 -20.52
C ILE A 191 2.53 -12.84 -19.59
N TRP A 192 1.33 -12.79 -20.16
CA TRP A 192 0.07 -12.74 -19.41
C TRP A 192 -0.09 -13.90 -18.44
N TYR A 193 0.19 -15.14 -18.86
CA TYR A 193 0.05 -16.31 -17.97
C TYR A 193 1.02 -16.23 -16.78
N LYS A 194 2.26 -15.75 -16.98
CA LYS A 194 3.22 -15.56 -15.87
C LYS A 194 2.72 -14.51 -14.86
N LEU A 195 2.14 -13.41 -15.37
CA LEU A 195 1.53 -12.38 -14.53
C LEU A 195 0.26 -12.86 -13.83
N PHE A 196 -0.48 -13.79 -14.43
CA PHE A 196 -1.64 -14.42 -13.81
C PHE A 196 -1.23 -15.30 -12.62
N PHE A 197 -0.25 -16.19 -12.79
CA PHE A 197 0.29 -17.00 -11.67
C PHE A 197 0.90 -16.11 -10.58
N LEU A 198 1.54 -15.01 -10.98
CA LEU A 198 2.03 -14.02 -10.04
C LEU A 198 0.90 -13.41 -9.19
N GLU A 199 -0.22 -13.07 -9.82
CA GLU A 199 -1.40 -12.51 -9.14
C GLU A 199 -2.04 -13.52 -8.21
N LEU A 200 -2.15 -14.78 -8.65
CA LEU A 200 -2.67 -15.89 -7.87
C LEU A 200 -1.86 -16.09 -6.57
N ILE A 201 -0.55 -16.27 -6.69
CA ILE A 201 0.31 -16.57 -5.53
C ILE A 201 0.41 -15.36 -4.61
N SER A 202 0.57 -14.14 -5.15
CA SER A 202 0.59 -12.93 -4.33
C SER A 202 -0.76 -12.70 -3.62
N SER A 203 -1.89 -13.04 -4.26
CA SER A 203 -3.20 -13.01 -3.61
C SER A 203 -3.30 -14.03 -2.48
N GLN A 204 -2.83 -15.27 -2.69
CA GLN A 204 -2.83 -16.30 -1.65
C GLN A 204 -2.00 -15.86 -0.44
N LYS A 205 -0.78 -15.37 -0.66
CA LYS A 205 0.11 -14.91 0.41
C LYS A 205 -0.44 -13.68 1.13
N PHE A 206 -1.07 -12.76 0.39
CA PHE A 206 -1.76 -11.63 0.97
C PHE A 206 -2.93 -12.06 1.86
N ILE A 207 -3.75 -13.02 1.41
CA ILE A 207 -4.87 -13.58 2.19
C ILE A 207 -4.34 -14.25 3.47
N GLN A 208 -3.24 -15.01 3.38
CA GLN A 208 -2.57 -15.61 4.55
C GLN A 208 -2.10 -14.56 5.56
N ALA A 209 -1.40 -13.53 5.08
CA ALA A 209 -0.94 -12.45 5.97
C ALA A 209 -2.10 -11.69 6.64
N ILE A 210 -3.28 -11.66 6.00
CA ILE A 210 -4.49 -11.11 6.62
C ILE A 210 -5.06 -12.08 7.67
N SER A 211 -5.13 -13.39 7.37
CA SER A 211 -5.74 -14.37 8.28
C SER A 211 -5.03 -14.45 9.63
N ASP A 212 -3.74 -14.13 9.65
CA ASP A 212 -2.91 -14.17 10.86
C ASP A 212 -3.24 -13.06 11.88
N PHE A 213 -4.05 -12.06 11.53
CA PHE A 213 -4.43 -10.97 12.45
C PHE A 213 -5.56 -11.34 13.42
N SER A 214 -6.67 -11.87 12.89
CA SER A 214 -7.87 -12.40 13.56
C SER A 214 -8.99 -12.56 12.52
N PRO A 215 -9.98 -13.44 12.74
CA PRO A 215 -11.12 -13.63 11.83
C PRO A 215 -11.89 -12.34 11.52
N GLU A 216 -12.09 -11.47 12.51
CA GLU A 216 -12.85 -10.22 12.37
C GLU A 216 -12.10 -9.21 11.49
N LEU A 217 -10.79 -9.05 11.73
CA LEU A 217 -9.89 -8.22 10.91
C LEU A 217 -9.79 -8.74 9.48
N PHE A 218 -9.75 -10.06 9.32
CA PHE A 218 -9.73 -10.72 8.02
C PHE A 218 -10.97 -10.38 7.20
N ASN A 219 -12.16 -10.53 7.78
CA ASN A 219 -13.40 -10.25 7.10
C ASN A 219 -13.47 -8.78 6.65
N ILE A 220 -13.16 -7.82 7.52
CA ILE A 220 -13.21 -6.39 7.19
C ILE A 220 -12.22 -6.02 6.07
N LEU A 221 -10.97 -6.49 6.16
CA LEU A 221 -9.94 -6.16 5.18
C LEU A 221 -10.21 -6.83 3.83
N ILE A 222 -10.68 -8.07 3.82
CA ILE A 222 -11.09 -8.78 2.60
C ILE A 222 -12.28 -8.07 1.95
N ILE A 223 -13.32 -7.69 2.70
CA ILE A 223 -14.49 -6.97 2.17
C ILE A 223 -14.10 -5.63 1.53
N ARG A 224 -13.22 -4.87 2.18
CA ARG A 224 -12.80 -3.55 1.70
C ARG A 224 -11.85 -3.64 0.50
N ASN A 225 -11.05 -4.70 0.40
CA ASN A 225 -10.10 -4.91 -0.69
C ASN A 225 -10.70 -5.68 -1.88
N ASN A 226 -11.77 -6.44 -1.68
CA ASN A 226 -12.46 -7.14 -2.76
C ASN A 226 -13.32 -6.21 -3.61
N LYS A 227 -13.13 -6.30 -4.93
CA LYS A 227 -13.95 -5.60 -5.92
C LYS A 227 -15.36 -6.19 -6.07
N ILE A 228 -15.58 -7.43 -5.64
CA ILE A 228 -16.84 -8.14 -5.80
C ILE A 228 -17.96 -7.44 -5.01
N LEU A 229 -17.64 -6.80 -3.87
CA LEU A 229 -18.56 -6.01 -3.06
C LEU A 229 -18.55 -4.53 -3.46
N SER A 230 -18.59 -4.24 -4.75
CA SER A 230 -18.39 -2.86 -5.26
C SER A 230 -19.48 -1.86 -4.85
N SER A 231 -20.64 -2.33 -4.36
CA SER A 231 -21.67 -1.44 -3.85
C SER A 231 -21.38 -1.08 -2.38
N ARG A 232 -21.35 0.22 -2.09
CA ARG A 232 -21.09 0.74 -0.74
C ARG A 232 -22.13 0.29 0.31
N GLU A 233 -23.28 -0.16 -0.17
CA GLU A 233 -24.42 -0.62 0.61
C GLU A 233 -24.25 -2.08 1.03
N SER A 234 -23.73 -2.94 0.14
CA SER A 234 -23.33 -4.30 0.50
C SER A 234 -22.18 -4.30 1.49
N GLN A 235 -21.16 -3.45 1.30
CA GLN A 235 -20.06 -3.32 2.25
C GLN A 235 -20.53 -2.88 3.65
N ARG A 236 -21.45 -1.92 3.75
CA ARG A 236 -21.99 -1.47 5.04
C ARG A 236 -22.80 -2.56 5.74
N LYS A 237 -23.71 -3.23 5.02
CA LYS A 237 -24.53 -4.30 5.60
C LYS A 237 -23.68 -5.42 6.17
N VAL A 238 -22.60 -5.79 5.49
CA VAL A 238 -21.69 -6.83 5.98
C VAL A 238 -20.84 -6.31 7.15
N GLU A 239 -20.28 -5.09 7.07
CA GLU A 239 -19.55 -4.47 8.19
C GLU A 239 -20.41 -4.34 9.47
N ASP A 240 -21.69 -4.00 9.33
CA ASP A 240 -22.61 -3.85 10.46
C ASP A 240 -23.08 -5.21 11.01
N TRP A 241 -23.21 -6.24 10.17
CA TRP A 241 -23.55 -7.60 10.61
C TRP A 241 -22.45 -8.19 11.52
N TRP A 242 -21.19 -8.08 11.11
CA TRP A 242 -20.02 -8.58 11.86
C TRP A 242 -19.69 -7.80 13.13
N LYS A 243 -20.22 -6.59 13.32
CA LYS A 243 -20.05 -5.86 14.59
C LYS A 243 -21.02 -6.32 15.67
N ASN A 244 -22.06 -7.04 15.27
CA ASN A 244 -23.18 -7.42 16.13
C ASN A 244 -23.28 -8.94 16.31
N HIS A 245 -22.35 -9.72 15.73
CA HIS A 245 -22.22 -11.18 15.83
C HIS A 245 -20.74 -11.52 15.87
#